data_AF-A0A7V1V2L7-F1
#
_entry.id   AF-A0A7V1V2L7-F1
#
_cell.length_a   1.000
_cell.length_b   1.000
_cell.length_c   1.000
_cell.angle_alpha   90.00
_cell.angle_beta   90.00
_cell.angle_gamma   90.00
#
_symmetry.space_group_name_H-M   'P 1'
#
loop_
_entity.id
_entity.type
_entity.pdbx_description
1 polymer ?
#
loop_
_entity_poly.entity_id
_entity_poly.type
_entity_poly.pdbx_seq_one_letter_code
_entity_poly.pdbx_strand_id
1 'polypeptide(L)'
;MNRGDRRRQKKLQSTPGHGLHLQSLVREGLAHHQAGRLQEAEQAYREVLRQEPQHSDALHLLGLLAYRVGKLDQAADLIGQAITQDTANAVYRFNLGVVLQKQGRLDQAVDAYRRAVTLNPSHVEAQGNLAILLREQNRYEDAVAACRQALHVRPDYVEAHNTLGAALKDLGKLEEAVASYERALQLNPNHVEALCNLGTALREQGRLEESVQTLERALALKPGYAKAHHNVGLTYLWQERLDDAFHALRRSAELQHNHGRPVGEAVILKSRLRHDAEQIDYLEKRELLKPEHAGYAAALRGLAVRAREDVDTVKRLSFGQAEMTALAPSFNRILHYADGPALPNGALNPALDVPAIEARYHASRPEILHVDDLLSAEALDSLRRFCLESTIWKKDYENGYIGAMLGEGFACPLLLQISEELRQRFPRIFGHHRMTQAWSFKHDSLLRGLNIHADAAAVNVNFWITPDEANLDPQSGGLEVWDKEAPREWNFKEYNSQKNEPKIREFLARTGAQAVRVPYRQNRSVIFNSDLFHETDTLRFREGYEHRRINVTMLYGFRLG
;
A
#
# COMPACT_ATOMS: atom_id res chain seq x y z
N MET A 1 -43.15 -39.75 11.22
CA MET A 1 -42.86 -39.45 12.64
C MET A 1 -44.14 -39.00 13.34
N ASN A 2 -44.62 -39.74 14.33
CA ASN A 2 -45.91 -39.52 15.01
C ASN A 2 -45.83 -38.31 15.98
N ARG A 3 -46.96 -37.66 16.30
CA ARG A 3 -47.10 -36.68 17.40
C ARG A 3 -46.51 -37.17 18.73
N GLY A 4 -46.54 -38.48 18.99
CA GLY A 4 -45.89 -39.12 20.15
C GLY A 4 -44.37 -39.02 20.12
N ASP A 5 -43.75 -39.19 18.95
CA ASP A 5 -42.30 -39.07 18.76
C ASP A 5 -41.84 -37.61 18.88
N ARG A 6 -42.62 -36.65 18.36
CA ARG A 6 -42.35 -35.21 18.54
C ARG A 6 -42.43 -34.78 20.02
N ARG A 7 -43.34 -35.36 20.81
CA ARG A 7 -43.43 -35.12 22.26
C ARG A 7 -42.30 -35.79 23.04
N ARG A 8 -41.81 -36.96 22.60
CA ARG A 8 -40.63 -37.61 23.19
C ARG A 8 -39.33 -36.87 22.87
N GLN A 9 -39.13 -36.43 21.62
CA GLN A 9 -37.99 -35.58 21.25
C GLN A 9 -37.99 -34.24 22.00
N LYS A 10 -39.14 -33.58 22.13
CA LYS A 10 -39.26 -32.36 22.97
C LYS A 10 -39.01 -32.62 24.46
N LYS A 11 -39.30 -33.82 24.98
CA LYS A 11 -39.02 -34.17 26.39
C LYS A 11 -37.54 -34.52 26.65
N LEU A 12 -36.88 -35.16 25.67
CA LEU A 12 -35.44 -35.45 25.69
C LEU A 12 -34.59 -34.18 25.59
N GLN A 13 -35.04 -33.19 24.81
CA GLN A 13 -34.44 -31.85 24.77
C GLN A 13 -34.64 -31.04 26.07
N SER A 14 -35.52 -31.49 26.97
CA SER A 14 -35.85 -30.80 28.23
C SER A 14 -35.44 -31.56 29.49
N THR A 15 -34.53 -32.55 29.38
CA THR A 15 -33.98 -33.24 30.55
C THR A 15 -32.79 -32.45 31.10
N PRO A 16 -32.75 -32.08 32.40
CA PRO A 16 -31.66 -31.27 32.98
C PRO A 16 -30.24 -31.80 32.72
N GLY A 17 -30.10 -33.12 32.57
CA GLY A 17 -28.82 -33.76 32.25
C GLY A 17 -28.32 -33.58 30.80
N HIS A 18 -29.21 -33.34 29.83
CA HIS A 18 -28.81 -33.16 28.43
C HIS A 18 -28.10 -31.82 28.22
N GLY A 19 -28.66 -30.73 28.76
CA GLY A 19 -28.00 -29.41 28.71
C GLY A 19 -26.67 -29.39 29.46
N LEU A 20 -26.58 -30.07 30.61
CA LEU A 20 -25.31 -30.21 31.35
C LEU A 20 -24.26 -31.02 30.57
N HIS A 21 -24.68 -32.06 29.84
CA HIS A 21 -23.80 -32.84 28.98
C HIS A 21 -23.27 -32.02 27.79
N LEU A 22 -24.13 -31.28 27.10
CA LEU A 22 -23.71 -30.41 25.99
C LEU A 22 -22.77 -29.29 26.46
N GLN A 23 -23.06 -28.66 27.59
CA GLN A 23 -22.16 -27.68 28.20
C GLN A 23 -20.80 -28.29 28.57
N SER A 24 -20.76 -29.54 29.03
CA SER A 24 -19.52 -30.26 29.29
C SER A 24 -18.70 -30.46 28.00
N LEU A 25 -19.34 -30.89 26.91
CA LEU A 25 -18.69 -31.08 25.61
C LEU A 25 -18.15 -29.75 25.04
N VAL A 26 -18.89 -28.65 25.18
CA VAL A 26 -18.42 -27.31 24.78
C VAL A 26 -17.18 -26.90 25.59
N ARG A 27 -17.18 -27.12 26.92
CA ARG A 27 -16.01 -26.83 27.79
C ARG A 27 -14.80 -27.69 27.44
N GLU A 28 -15.01 -28.97 27.17
CA GLU A 28 -13.96 -29.89 26.72
C GLU A 28 -13.35 -29.39 25.39
N GLY A 29 -14.20 -29.10 24.40
CA GLY A 29 -13.76 -28.52 23.12
C GLY A 29 -12.97 -27.22 23.28
N LEU A 30 -13.40 -26.33 24.18
CA LEU A 30 -12.68 -25.10 24.52
C LEU A 30 -11.29 -25.38 25.10
N ALA A 31 -11.17 -26.34 26.01
CA ALA A 31 -9.88 -26.73 26.60
C ALA A 31 -8.92 -27.30 25.54
N HIS A 32 -9.43 -28.14 24.63
CA HIS A 32 -8.66 -28.62 23.48
C HIS A 32 -8.23 -27.46 22.55
N HIS A 33 -9.13 -26.52 22.29
CA HIS A 33 -8.86 -25.37 21.42
C HIS A 33 -7.77 -24.46 22.00
N GLN A 34 -7.85 -24.14 23.29
CA GLN A 34 -6.84 -23.36 24.01
C GLN A 34 -5.48 -24.06 24.03
N ALA A 35 -5.47 -25.39 24.15
CA ALA A 35 -4.26 -26.20 24.11
C ALA A 35 -3.71 -26.47 22.70
N GLY A 36 -4.34 -25.93 21.65
CA GLY A 36 -3.91 -26.12 20.24
C GLY A 36 -4.22 -27.51 19.66
N ARG A 37 -4.98 -28.35 20.36
CA ARG A 37 -5.47 -29.65 19.90
C ARG A 37 -6.70 -29.47 19.01
N LEU A 38 -6.47 -28.99 17.79
CA LEU A 38 -7.53 -28.52 16.90
C LEU A 38 -8.47 -29.64 16.44
N GLN A 39 -7.95 -30.85 16.19
CA GLN A 39 -8.79 -31.96 15.73
C GLN A 39 -9.78 -32.39 16.81
N GLU A 40 -9.30 -32.50 18.05
CA GLU A 40 -10.12 -32.88 19.19
C GLU A 40 -11.15 -31.80 19.54
N ALA A 41 -10.77 -30.52 19.44
CA ALA A 41 -11.72 -29.40 19.59
C ALA A 41 -12.82 -29.44 18.53
N GLU A 42 -12.46 -29.67 17.26
CA GLU A 42 -13.41 -29.80 16.16
C GLU A 42 -14.36 -30.98 16.37
N GLN A 43 -13.85 -32.13 16.83
CA GLN A 43 -14.67 -33.30 17.15
C GLN A 43 -15.70 -32.99 18.25
N ALA A 44 -15.28 -32.35 19.34
CA ALA A 44 -16.16 -31.97 20.44
C ALA A 44 -17.28 -31.01 19.99
N TYR A 45 -16.95 -29.97 19.22
CA TYR A 45 -17.97 -29.05 18.71
C TYR A 45 -18.93 -29.72 17.73
N ARG A 46 -18.43 -30.59 16.84
CA ARG A 46 -19.29 -31.36 15.92
C ARG A 46 -20.19 -32.35 16.64
N GLU A 47 -19.76 -32.90 17.77
CA GLU A 47 -20.60 -33.75 18.62
C GLU A 47 -21.80 -32.96 19.15
N VAL A 48 -21.54 -31.75 19.68
CA VAL A 48 -22.60 -30.84 20.13
C VAL A 48 -23.57 -30.53 18.99
N LEU A 49 -23.06 -30.20 17.80
CA LEU A 49 -23.88 -29.90 16.63
C LEU A 49 -24.65 -31.11 16.06
N ARG A 50 -24.21 -32.35 16.34
CA ARG A 50 -24.97 -33.55 15.96
C ARG A 50 -26.22 -33.71 16.82
N GLN A 51 -26.12 -33.32 18.10
CA GLN A 51 -27.21 -33.40 19.06
C GLN A 51 -28.13 -32.18 18.94
N GLU A 52 -27.55 -30.99 18.78
CA GLU A 52 -28.24 -29.72 18.59
C GLU A 52 -27.63 -28.91 17.41
N PRO A 53 -28.14 -29.09 16.17
CA PRO A 53 -27.59 -28.44 14.97
C PRO A 53 -27.60 -26.91 14.99
N GLN A 54 -28.43 -26.30 15.83
CA GLN A 54 -28.58 -24.85 15.97
C GLN A 54 -27.92 -24.32 17.27
N HIS A 55 -27.03 -25.10 17.91
CA HIS A 55 -26.34 -24.64 19.11
C HIS A 55 -25.35 -23.50 18.77
N SER A 56 -25.66 -22.29 19.23
CA SER A 56 -24.95 -21.06 18.85
C SER A 56 -23.48 -21.07 19.25
N ASP A 57 -23.13 -21.45 20.49
CA ASP A 57 -21.74 -21.48 20.95
C ASP A 57 -20.88 -22.47 20.13
N ALA A 58 -21.39 -23.67 19.88
CA ALA A 58 -20.66 -24.69 19.10
C ALA A 58 -20.46 -24.27 17.64
N LEU A 59 -21.46 -23.63 17.02
CA LEU A 59 -21.32 -23.02 15.69
C LEU A 59 -20.23 -21.93 15.68
N HIS A 60 -20.27 -21.02 16.65
CA HIS A 60 -19.29 -19.93 16.78
C HIS A 60 -17.87 -20.46 16.99
N LEU A 61 -17.69 -21.40 17.92
CA LEU A 61 -16.38 -21.98 18.25
C LEU A 61 -15.80 -22.81 17.10
N LEU A 62 -16.64 -23.55 16.38
CA LEU A 62 -16.22 -24.23 15.15
C LEU A 62 -15.82 -23.23 14.06
N GLY A 63 -16.51 -22.08 13.98
CA GLY A 63 -16.15 -20.97 13.10
C GLY A 63 -14.79 -20.35 13.44
N LEU A 64 -14.49 -20.14 14.74
CA LEU A 64 -13.17 -19.67 15.18
C LEU A 64 -12.05 -20.67 14.86
N LEU A 65 -12.35 -21.97 14.93
CA LEU A 65 -11.40 -23.02 14.55
C LEU A 65 -11.13 -23.00 13.04
N ALA A 66 -12.19 -22.87 12.23
CA ALA A 66 -12.08 -22.70 10.78
C ALA A 66 -11.22 -21.46 10.42
N TYR A 67 -11.42 -20.33 11.12
CA TYR A 67 -10.60 -19.12 10.97
C TYR A 67 -9.13 -19.40 11.28
N ARG A 68 -8.84 -20.11 12.39
CA ARG A 68 -7.47 -20.44 12.80
C ARG A 68 -6.71 -21.29 11.78
N VAL A 69 -7.41 -22.16 11.06
CA VAL A 69 -6.83 -22.99 9.97
C VAL A 69 -6.93 -22.34 8.58
N GLY A 70 -7.35 -21.07 8.50
CA GLY A 70 -7.41 -20.30 7.25
C GLY A 70 -8.61 -20.57 6.36
N LYS A 71 -9.61 -21.34 6.80
CA LYS A 71 -10.86 -21.60 6.07
C LYS A 71 -11.86 -20.46 6.30
N LEU A 72 -11.57 -19.30 5.71
CA LEU A 72 -12.27 -18.05 6.02
C LEU A 72 -13.76 -18.06 5.63
N ASP A 73 -14.12 -18.64 4.48
CA ASP A 73 -15.52 -18.71 4.05
C ASP A 73 -16.36 -19.57 4.99
N GLN A 74 -15.83 -20.76 5.33
CA GLN A 74 -16.44 -21.64 6.31
C GLN A 74 -16.58 -20.94 7.69
N ALA A 75 -15.56 -20.19 8.11
CA ALA A 75 -15.60 -19.45 9.36
C ALA A 75 -16.71 -18.39 9.37
N ALA A 76 -16.84 -17.62 8.30
CA ALA A 76 -17.88 -16.60 8.17
C ALA A 76 -19.29 -17.22 8.19
N ASP A 77 -19.49 -18.33 7.47
CA ASP A 77 -20.77 -19.03 7.40
C ASP A 77 -21.20 -19.60 8.77
N LEU A 78 -20.27 -20.25 9.48
CA LEU A 78 -20.54 -20.83 10.80
C LEU A 78 -20.88 -19.75 11.84
N ILE A 79 -20.12 -18.64 11.86
CA ILE A 79 -20.39 -17.53 12.78
C ILE A 79 -21.70 -16.83 12.38
N GLY A 80 -22.00 -16.69 11.08
CA GLY A 80 -23.29 -16.17 10.61
C GLY A 80 -24.48 -17.01 11.07
N GLN A 81 -24.33 -18.34 11.07
CA GLN A 81 -25.33 -19.24 11.63
C GLN A 81 -25.48 -19.05 13.14
N ALA A 82 -24.37 -18.94 13.90
CA ALA A 82 -24.41 -18.66 15.34
C ALA A 82 -25.17 -17.36 15.66
N ILE A 83 -24.92 -16.30 14.88
CA ILE A 83 -25.62 -15.00 14.98
C ILE A 83 -27.12 -15.13 14.70
N THR A 84 -27.52 -16.02 13.79
CA THR A 84 -28.94 -16.24 13.47
C THR A 84 -29.68 -16.86 14.67
N GLN A 85 -28.99 -17.66 15.47
CA GLN A 85 -29.55 -18.30 16.67
C GLN A 85 -29.54 -17.39 17.89
N ASP A 86 -28.51 -16.53 18.00
CA ASP A 86 -28.42 -15.50 19.05
C ASP A 86 -27.98 -14.16 18.43
N THR A 87 -28.98 -13.32 18.15
CA THR A 87 -28.76 -12.02 17.48
C THR A 87 -28.22 -10.94 18.42
N ALA A 88 -28.29 -11.15 19.73
CA ALA A 88 -27.90 -10.17 20.75
C ALA A 88 -26.45 -10.35 21.24
N ASN A 89 -25.77 -11.40 20.79
CA ASN A 89 -24.40 -11.69 21.19
C ASN A 89 -23.37 -10.80 20.45
N ALA A 90 -22.82 -9.82 21.16
CA ALA A 90 -21.81 -8.91 20.64
C ALA A 90 -20.52 -9.62 20.20
N VAL A 91 -20.11 -10.70 20.90
CA VAL A 91 -18.87 -11.43 20.63
C VAL A 91 -18.94 -12.15 19.28
N TYR A 92 -20.11 -12.67 18.90
CA TYR A 92 -20.27 -13.29 17.58
C TYR A 92 -20.13 -12.26 16.45
N ARG A 93 -20.74 -11.08 16.61
CA ARG A 93 -20.63 -9.97 15.65
C ARG A 93 -19.19 -9.46 15.53
N PHE A 94 -18.49 -9.31 16.66
CA PHE A 94 -17.08 -8.93 16.67
C PHE A 94 -16.23 -9.94 15.89
N ASN A 95 -16.37 -11.24 16.19
CA ASN A 95 -15.60 -12.27 15.53
C ASN A 95 -15.93 -12.42 14.04
N LEU A 96 -17.18 -12.22 13.64
CA LEU A 96 -17.54 -12.12 12.22
C LEU A 96 -16.79 -10.95 11.55
N GLY A 97 -16.72 -9.80 12.22
CA GLY A 97 -15.95 -8.66 11.73
C GLY A 97 -14.47 -8.99 11.50
N VAL A 98 -13.84 -9.71 12.43
CA VAL A 98 -12.45 -10.17 12.30
C VAL A 98 -12.26 -11.09 11.09
N VAL A 99 -13.18 -12.04 10.88
CA VAL A 99 -13.12 -12.96 9.73
C VAL A 99 -13.31 -12.20 8.41
N LEU A 100 -14.30 -11.32 8.34
CA LEU A 100 -14.59 -10.51 7.14
C LEU A 100 -13.44 -9.58 6.80
N GLN A 101 -12.80 -8.97 7.81
CA GLN A 101 -11.60 -8.16 7.62
C GLN A 101 -10.47 -9.00 7.03
N LYS A 102 -10.24 -10.21 7.53
CA LYS A 102 -9.23 -11.13 6.99
C LYS A 102 -9.52 -11.57 5.55
N GLN A 103 -10.80 -11.65 5.17
CA GLN A 103 -11.25 -11.89 3.79
C GLN A 103 -11.11 -10.67 2.87
N GLY A 104 -10.75 -9.50 3.40
CA GLY A 104 -10.74 -8.24 2.64
C GLY A 104 -12.13 -7.64 2.39
N ARG A 105 -13.18 -8.18 3.03
CA ARG A 105 -14.57 -7.71 2.93
C ARG A 105 -14.80 -6.55 3.91
N LEU A 106 -14.06 -5.46 3.72
CA LEU A 106 -13.90 -4.38 4.71
C LEU A 106 -15.22 -3.69 5.09
N ASP A 107 -16.11 -3.41 4.14
CA ASP A 107 -17.40 -2.76 4.43
C ASP A 107 -18.28 -3.61 5.34
N GLN A 108 -18.29 -4.93 5.09
CA GLN A 108 -19.08 -5.85 5.91
C GLN A 108 -18.44 -6.06 7.28
N ALA A 109 -17.11 -5.98 7.38
CA ALA A 109 -16.40 -6.00 8.66
C ALA A 109 -16.75 -4.77 9.50
N VAL A 110 -16.78 -3.57 8.91
CA VAL A 110 -17.22 -2.32 9.56
C VAL A 110 -18.64 -2.47 10.12
N ASP A 111 -19.57 -2.99 9.32
CA ASP A 111 -20.96 -3.23 9.76
C ASP A 111 -21.04 -4.23 10.91
N ALA A 112 -20.26 -5.31 10.86
CA ALA A 112 -20.20 -6.31 11.91
C ALA A 112 -19.66 -5.70 13.23
N TYR A 113 -18.61 -4.88 13.17
CA TYR A 113 -18.08 -4.19 14.34
C TYR A 113 -19.04 -3.14 14.90
N ARG A 114 -19.69 -2.32 14.06
CA ARG A 114 -20.73 -1.38 14.52
C ARG A 114 -21.85 -2.09 15.27
N ARG A 115 -22.29 -3.23 14.76
CA ARG A 115 -23.30 -4.07 15.42
C ARG A 115 -22.79 -4.62 16.75
N ALA A 116 -21.53 -5.05 16.83
CA ALA A 116 -20.92 -5.51 18.09
C ALA A 116 -20.88 -4.38 19.13
N VAL A 117 -20.46 -3.17 18.73
CA VAL A 117 -20.42 -1.97 19.60
C VAL A 117 -21.81 -1.52 20.02
N THR A 118 -22.82 -1.64 19.14
CA THR A 118 -24.21 -1.32 19.48
C THR A 118 -24.77 -2.28 20.55
N LEU A 119 -24.45 -3.57 20.44
CA LEU A 119 -24.89 -4.60 21.40
C LEU A 119 -24.13 -4.51 22.72
N ASN A 120 -22.85 -4.14 22.68
CA ASN A 120 -22.03 -3.92 23.86
C ASN A 120 -21.14 -2.68 23.67
N PRO A 121 -21.60 -1.49 24.12
CA PRO A 121 -20.83 -0.26 24.04
C PRO A 121 -19.52 -0.27 24.84
N SER A 122 -19.33 -1.23 25.74
CA SER A 122 -18.09 -1.41 26.52
C SER A 122 -17.08 -2.36 25.86
N HIS A 123 -17.35 -2.86 24.64
CA HIS A 123 -16.42 -3.73 23.91
C HIS A 123 -15.33 -2.92 23.22
N VAL A 124 -14.27 -2.62 23.97
CA VAL A 124 -13.15 -1.75 23.58
C VAL A 124 -12.42 -2.25 22.33
N GLU A 125 -12.22 -3.56 22.20
CA GLU A 125 -11.53 -4.17 21.06
C GLU A 125 -12.35 -4.04 19.77
N ALA A 126 -13.69 -4.11 19.85
CA ALA A 126 -14.57 -3.87 18.71
C ALA A 126 -14.54 -2.41 18.26
N GLN A 127 -14.48 -1.46 19.20
CA GLN A 127 -14.33 -0.02 18.91
C GLN A 127 -12.95 0.27 18.29
N GLY A 128 -11.88 -0.32 18.80
CA GLY A 128 -10.54 -0.19 18.25
C GLY A 128 -10.44 -0.70 16.81
N ASN A 129 -10.94 -1.91 16.54
CA ASN A 129 -10.93 -2.47 15.18
C ASN A 129 -11.84 -1.68 14.22
N LEU A 130 -12.98 -1.19 14.71
CA LEU A 130 -13.85 -0.28 13.94
C LEU A 130 -13.09 1.00 13.56
N ALA A 131 -12.38 1.63 14.51
CA ALA A 131 -11.61 2.84 14.26
C ALA A 131 -10.52 2.63 13.21
N ILE A 132 -9.79 1.50 13.29
CA ILE A 132 -8.77 1.14 12.30
C ILE A 132 -9.38 1.04 10.90
N LEU A 133 -10.49 0.29 10.75
CA LEU A 133 -11.13 0.12 9.44
C LEU A 133 -11.74 1.43 8.91
N LEU A 134 -12.31 2.26 9.77
CA LEU A 134 -12.80 3.59 9.38
C LEU A 134 -11.65 4.46 8.84
N ARG A 135 -10.48 4.43 9.50
CA ARG A 135 -9.27 5.13 9.01
C ARG A 135 -8.81 4.58 7.66
N GLU A 136 -8.78 3.26 7.47
CA GLU A 136 -8.44 2.62 6.18
C GLU A 136 -9.46 2.93 5.06
N GLN A 137 -10.67 3.33 5.43
CA GLN A 137 -11.72 3.83 4.53
C GLN A 137 -11.68 5.36 4.36
N ASN A 138 -10.66 6.03 4.90
CA ASN A 138 -10.50 7.49 4.90
C ASN A 138 -11.63 8.25 5.62
N ARG A 139 -12.34 7.59 6.54
CA ARG A 139 -13.38 8.18 7.39
C ARG A 139 -12.77 8.60 8.72
N TYR A 140 -11.89 9.59 8.67
CA TYR A 140 -10.99 9.90 9.78
C TYR A 140 -11.73 10.46 11.00
N GLU A 141 -12.76 11.29 10.83
CA GLU A 141 -13.58 11.80 11.94
C GLU A 141 -14.33 10.69 12.66
N ASP A 142 -14.88 9.74 11.91
CA ASP A 142 -15.56 8.57 12.49
C ASP A 142 -14.55 7.69 13.25
N ALA A 143 -13.33 7.54 12.73
CA ALA A 143 -12.26 6.82 13.41
C ALA A 143 -11.86 7.50 14.73
N VAL A 144 -11.72 8.83 14.73
CA VAL A 144 -11.48 9.62 15.95
C VAL A 144 -12.59 9.43 16.98
N ALA A 145 -13.86 9.47 16.55
CA ALA A 145 -15.00 9.26 17.43
C ALA A 145 -14.98 7.86 18.06
N ALA A 146 -14.72 6.81 17.27
CA ALA A 146 -14.62 5.43 17.75
C ALA A 146 -13.45 5.25 18.73
N CYS A 147 -12.28 5.83 18.47
CA CYS A 147 -11.15 5.83 19.40
C CYS A 147 -11.48 6.53 20.72
N ARG A 148 -12.11 7.71 20.68
CA ARG A 148 -12.50 8.45 21.89
C ARG A 148 -13.52 7.68 22.74
N GLN A 149 -14.44 6.94 22.11
CA GLN A 149 -15.34 6.04 22.84
C GLN A 149 -14.59 4.88 23.50
N ALA A 150 -13.65 4.24 22.79
CA ALA A 150 -12.80 3.20 23.36
C ALA A 150 -12.01 3.70 24.58
N LEU A 151 -11.45 4.91 24.49
CA LEU A 151 -10.69 5.54 25.56
C LEU A 151 -11.56 6.04 26.71
N HIS A 152 -12.85 6.34 26.47
CA HIS A 152 -13.79 6.64 27.55
C HIS A 152 -14.05 5.40 28.43
N VAL A 153 -14.15 4.22 27.81
CA VAL A 153 -14.34 2.95 28.51
C VAL A 153 -13.04 2.44 29.15
N ARG A 154 -11.92 2.53 28.43
CA ARG A 154 -10.59 2.08 28.87
C ARG A 154 -9.53 3.16 28.55
N PRO A 155 -9.27 4.11 29.47
CA PRO A 155 -8.36 5.24 29.24
C PRO A 155 -6.89 4.87 29.00
N ASP A 156 -6.48 3.67 29.43
CA ASP A 156 -5.13 3.11 29.29
C ASP A 156 -4.99 2.17 28.07
N TYR A 157 -5.94 2.19 27.14
CA TYR A 157 -5.86 1.36 25.93
C TYR A 157 -4.86 1.93 24.90
N VAL A 158 -3.66 1.35 24.88
CA VAL A 158 -2.51 1.80 24.07
C VAL A 158 -2.84 1.87 22.57
N GLU A 159 -3.46 0.82 22.04
CA GLU A 159 -3.79 0.72 20.61
C GLU A 159 -4.81 1.79 20.17
N ALA A 160 -5.73 2.19 21.05
CA ALA A 160 -6.67 3.27 20.75
C ALA A 160 -5.98 4.64 20.76
N HIS A 161 -5.03 4.91 21.65
CA HIS A 161 -4.21 6.14 21.60
C HIS A 161 -3.38 6.21 20.31
N ASN A 162 -2.71 5.11 19.92
CA ASN A 162 -1.96 5.04 18.66
C ASN A 162 -2.88 5.24 17.44
N THR A 163 -4.04 4.59 17.41
CA THR A 163 -5.00 4.73 16.30
C THR A 163 -5.62 6.13 16.24
N LEU A 164 -5.90 6.74 17.40
CA LEU A 164 -6.37 8.12 17.52
C LEU A 164 -5.33 9.09 16.94
N GLY A 165 -4.06 8.92 17.33
CA GLY A 165 -2.96 9.72 16.78
C GLY A 165 -2.85 9.62 15.26
N ALA A 166 -3.03 8.40 14.70
CA ALA A 166 -3.01 8.19 13.26
C ALA A 166 -4.17 8.89 12.56
N ALA A 167 -5.39 8.76 13.06
CA ALA A 167 -6.56 9.42 12.47
C ALA A 167 -6.48 10.95 12.58
N LEU A 168 -5.95 11.49 13.69
CA LEU A 168 -5.74 12.94 13.87
C LEU A 168 -4.67 13.47 12.92
N LYS A 169 -3.58 12.72 12.71
CA LYS A 169 -2.55 13.07 11.73
C LYS A 169 -3.12 13.11 10.31
N ASP A 170 -3.94 12.13 9.94
CA ASP A 170 -4.60 12.08 8.63
C ASP A 170 -5.58 13.27 8.43
N LEU A 171 -6.10 13.83 9.52
CA LEU A 171 -6.89 15.09 9.55
C LEU A 171 -6.03 16.37 9.58
N GLY A 172 -4.70 16.26 9.54
CA GLY A 172 -3.79 17.41 9.67
C GLY A 172 -3.67 17.99 11.08
N LYS A 173 -4.27 17.34 12.10
CA LYS A 173 -4.22 17.77 13.51
C LYS A 173 -2.97 17.24 14.20
N LEU A 174 -1.82 17.72 13.76
CA LEU A 174 -0.51 17.17 14.13
C LEU A 174 -0.21 17.28 15.63
N GLU A 175 -0.60 18.37 16.29
CA GLU A 175 -0.37 18.56 17.73
C GLU A 175 -1.16 17.55 18.56
N GLU A 176 -2.45 17.35 18.24
CA GLU A 176 -3.29 16.35 18.91
C GLU A 176 -2.80 14.92 18.61
N ALA A 177 -2.28 14.70 17.40
CA ALA A 177 -1.70 13.41 17.02
C ALA A 177 -0.46 13.06 17.85
N VAL A 178 0.49 13.99 17.97
CA VAL A 178 1.70 13.84 18.79
C VAL A 178 1.33 13.54 20.24
N ALA A 179 0.42 14.31 20.84
CA ALA A 179 -0.02 14.07 22.22
C ALA A 179 -0.62 12.66 22.41
N SER A 180 -1.38 12.17 21.43
CA SER A 180 -1.97 10.82 21.47
C SER A 180 -0.89 9.73 21.39
N TYR A 181 0.11 9.88 20.51
CA TYR A 181 1.22 8.92 20.44
C TYR A 181 2.10 8.94 21.69
N GLU A 182 2.41 10.12 22.22
CA GLU A 182 3.13 10.26 23.49
C GLU A 182 2.37 9.59 24.63
N ARG A 183 1.04 9.70 24.66
CA ARG A 183 0.23 8.98 25.65
C ARG A 183 0.32 7.46 25.48
N ALA A 184 0.28 6.95 24.25
CA ALA A 184 0.50 5.52 23.99
C ALA A 184 1.88 5.06 24.50
N LEU A 185 2.92 5.89 24.32
CA LEU A 185 4.30 5.59 24.72
C LEU A 185 4.55 5.77 26.23
N GLN A 186 3.79 6.60 26.92
CA GLN A 186 3.79 6.64 28.39
C GLN A 186 3.24 5.34 28.97
N LEU A 187 2.19 4.79 28.36
CA LEU A 187 1.55 3.54 28.78
C LEU A 187 2.39 2.31 28.38
N ASN A 188 2.98 2.33 27.19
CA ASN A 188 3.90 1.31 26.71
C ASN A 188 5.12 1.94 25.99
N PRO A 189 6.23 2.15 26.72
CA PRO A 189 7.44 2.74 26.16
C PRO A 189 8.07 1.96 25.00
N ASN A 190 7.77 0.68 24.85
CA ASN A 190 8.38 -0.17 23.82
C ASN A 190 7.44 -0.41 22.62
N HIS A 191 6.35 0.38 22.49
CA HIS A 191 5.41 0.27 21.39
C HIS A 191 6.01 0.81 20.07
N VAL A 192 6.72 -0.06 19.34
CA VAL A 192 7.48 0.27 18.12
C VAL A 192 6.65 1.02 17.07
N GLU A 193 5.40 0.61 16.84
CA GLU A 193 4.56 1.29 15.84
C GLU A 193 4.19 2.73 16.26
N ALA A 194 4.04 2.98 17.56
CA ALA A 194 3.70 4.31 18.07
C ALA A 194 4.92 5.24 17.99
N LEU A 195 6.13 4.72 18.25
CA LEU A 195 7.38 5.45 17.98
C LEU A 195 7.50 5.83 16.50
N CYS A 196 7.23 4.90 15.58
CA CYS A 196 7.29 5.19 14.15
C CYS A 196 6.26 6.23 13.69
N ASN A 197 5.05 6.15 14.23
CA ASN A 197 3.99 7.11 13.89
C ASN A 197 4.26 8.49 14.51
N LEU A 198 4.78 8.54 15.74
CA LEU A 198 5.24 9.77 16.39
C LEU A 198 6.36 10.44 15.59
N GLY A 199 7.39 9.69 15.18
CA GLY A 199 8.48 10.23 14.36
C GLY A 199 7.98 10.87 13.06
N THR A 200 7.05 10.22 12.36
CA THR A 200 6.40 10.80 11.18
C THR A 200 5.67 12.11 11.49
N ALA A 201 4.89 12.16 12.57
CA ALA A 201 4.16 13.38 12.96
C ALA A 201 5.11 14.51 13.38
N LEU A 202 6.18 14.21 14.11
CA LEU A 202 7.22 15.16 14.49
C LEU A 202 7.93 15.74 13.26
N ARG A 203 8.26 14.89 12.27
CA ARG A 203 8.81 15.34 11.00
C ARG A 203 7.87 16.33 10.31
N GLU A 204 6.57 16.01 10.24
CA GLU A 204 5.56 16.87 9.61
C GLU A 204 5.35 18.20 10.35
N GLN A 205 5.61 18.25 11.66
CA GLN A 205 5.70 19.50 12.45
C GLN A 205 7.03 20.26 12.27
N GLY A 206 7.99 19.73 11.51
CA GLY A 206 9.32 20.30 11.36
C GLY A 206 10.28 20.03 12.53
N ARG A 207 9.89 19.21 13.51
CA ARG A 207 10.71 18.79 14.66
C ARG A 207 11.62 17.62 14.26
N LEU A 208 12.56 17.90 13.35
CA LEU A 208 13.33 16.87 12.64
C LEU A 208 14.26 16.07 13.56
N GLU A 209 14.95 16.72 14.50
CA GLU A 209 15.87 16.05 15.42
C GLU A 209 15.14 15.09 16.36
N GLU A 210 13.98 15.50 16.87
CA GLU A 210 13.14 14.65 17.72
C GLU A 210 12.53 13.48 16.95
N SER A 211 12.19 13.70 15.67
CA SER A 211 11.77 12.62 14.76
C SER A 211 12.87 11.56 14.62
N VAL A 212 14.12 11.98 14.33
CA VAL A 212 15.26 11.06 14.20
C VAL A 212 15.45 10.25 15.48
N GLN A 213 15.54 10.90 16.64
CA GLN A 213 15.73 10.22 17.92
C GLN A 213 14.61 9.20 18.21
N THR A 214 13.37 9.56 17.90
CA THR A 214 12.21 8.67 18.10
C THR A 214 12.26 7.46 17.17
N LEU A 215 12.64 7.66 15.90
CA LEU A 215 12.76 6.59 14.91
C LEU A 215 13.96 5.69 15.18
N GLU A 216 15.08 6.24 15.62
CA GLU A 216 16.26 5.47 16.06
C GLU A 216 15.92 4.59 17.27
N ARG A 217 15.11 5.09 18.22
CA ARG A 217 14.59 4.26 19.31
C ARG A 217 13.71 3.12 18.80
N ALA A 218 12.85 3.36 17.80
CA ALA A 218 12.06 2.29 17.18
C ALA A 218 12.95 1.23 16.53
N LEU A 219 14.03 1.66 15.86
CA LEU A 219 15.02 0.79 15.23
C LEU A 219 15.88 0.04 16.26
N ALA A 220 16.20 0.64 17.40
CA ALA A 220 16.90 -0.04 18.49
C ALA A 220 16.05 -1.21 19.06
N LEU A 221 14.73 -1.01 19.19
CA LEU A 221 13.80 -2.05 19.64
C LEU A 221 13.53 -3.11 18.55
N LYS A 222 13.48 -2.71 17.28
CA LYS A 222 13.22 -3.61 16.16
C LYS A 222 14.09 -3.22 14.93
N PRO A 223 15.35 -3.70 14.87
CA PRO A 223 16.28 -3.32 13.80
C PRO A 223 15.81 -3.71 12.39
N GLY A 224 14.98 -4.74 12.27
CA GLY A 224 14.38 -5.21 11.03
C GLY A 224 13.09 -4.51 10.62
N TYR A 225 12.74 -3.37 11.21
CA TYR A 225 11.49 -2.68 10.87
C TYR A 225 11.64 -1.75 9.65
N ALA A 226 11.35 -2.27 8.46
CA ALA A 226 11.50 -1.51 7.20
C ALA A 226 10.80 -0.14 7.21
N LYS A 227 9.57 -0.04 7.76
CA LYS A 227 8.83 1.23 7.87
C LYS A 227 9.60 2.29 8.67
N ALA A 228 10.32 1.90 9.72
CA ALA A 228 11.13 2.83 10.51
C ALA A 228 12.35 3.33 9.73
N HIS A 229 13.02 2.44 8.98
CA HIS A 229 14.11 2.80 8.08
C HIS A 229 13.64 3.76 6.97
N HIS A 230 12.48 3.50 6.37
CA HIS A 230 11.88 4.40 5.39
C HIS A 230 11.61 5.79 5.99
N ASN A 231 10.98 5.83 7.17
CA ASN A 231 10.62 7.09 7.83
C ASN A 231 11.84 7.90 8.28
N VAL A 232 12.91 7.24 8.77
CA VAL A 232 14.14 7.95 9.15
C VAL A 232 14.88 8.45 7.92
N GLY A 233 14.87 7.69 6.83
CA GLY A 233 15.42 8.14 5.54
C GLY A 233 14.73 9.39 4.99
N LEU A 234 13.40 9.45 5.06
CA LEU A 234 12.65 10.68 4.72
C LEU A 234 12.97 11.84 5.68
N THR A 235 13.21 11.56 6.96
CA THR A 235 13.58 12.60 7.93
C THR A 235 14.98 13.16 7.65
N TYR A 236 15.95 12.29 7.35
CA TYR A 236 17.29 12.71 6.92
C TYR A 236 17.26 13.51 5.62
N LEU A 237 16.40 13.14 4.67
CA LEU A 237 16.20 13.92 3.46
C LEU A 237 15.72 15.34 3.80
N TRP A 238 14.77 15.49 4.71
CA TRP A 238 14.28 16.82 5.12
C TRP A 238 15.31 17.64 5.90
N GLN A 239 16.25 16.97 6.57
CA GLN A 239 17.46 17.56 7.16
C GLN A 239 18.58 17.83 6.14
N GLU A 240 18.36 17.56 4.85
CA GLU A 240 19.35 17.71 3.77
C GLU A 240 20.58 16.79 3.93
N ARG A 241 20.46 15.73 4.74
CA ARG A 241 21.47 14.68 4.96
C ARG A 241 21.29 13.55 3.94
N LEU A 242 21.66 13.81 2.68
CA LEU A 242 21.33 12.93 1.56
C LEU A 242 21.96 11.53 1.65
N ASP A 243 23.18 11.41 2.16
CA ASP A 243 23.86 10.11 2.31
C ASP A 243 23.16 9.24 3.37
N ASP A 244 22.84 9.83 4.53
CA ASP A 244 22.10 9.13 5.59
C ASP A 244 20.70 8.72 5.10
N ALA A 245 20.03 9.60 4.33
CA ALA A 245 18.75 9.32 3.71
C ALA A 245 18.83 8.12 2.76
N PHE A 246 19.84 8.10 1.87
CA PHE A 246 20.09 6.99 0.96
C PHE A 246 20.33 5.68 1.72
N HIS A 247 21.21 5.68 2.73
CA HIS A 247 21.51 4.46 3.48
C HIS A 247 20.29 3.89 4.21
N ALA A 248 19.47 4.75 4.82
CA ALA A 248 18.24 4.34 5.49
C ALA A 248 17.19 3.80 4.50
N LEU A 249 16.98 4.48 3.37
CA LEU A 249 16.04 4.03 2.32
C LEU A 249 16.50 2.73 1.65
N ARG A 250 17.81 2.58 1.43
CA ARG A 250 18.41 1.33 0.94
C ARG A 250 18.18 0.20 1.93
N ARG A 251 18.34 0.45 3.23
CA ARG A 251 18.08 -0.56 4.25
C ARG A 251 16.60 -0.98 4.31
N SER A 252 15.68 -0.02 4.12
CA SER A 252 14.25 -0.32 3.95
C SER A 252 14.01 -1.27 2.78
N ALA A 253 14.58 -0.97 1.61
CA ALA A 253 14.44 -1.80 0.41
C ALA A 253 15.00 -3.21 0.61
N GLU A 254 16.19 -3.34 1.22
CA GLU A 254 16.81 -4.63 1.53
C GLU A 254 15.94 -5.48 2.48
N LEU A 255 15.37 -4.88 3.53
CA LEU A 255 14.51 -5.60 4.47
C LEU A 255 13.20 -6.09 3.83
N GLN A 256 12.70 -5.37 2.83
CA GLN A 256 11.47 -5.71 2.11
C GLN A 256 11.69 -6.73 1.00
N HIS A 257 12.81 -6.66 0.29
CA HIS A 257 13.01 -7.44 -0.93
C HIS A 257 14.15 -8.44 -0.84
N ASN A 258 15.14 -8.26 0.02
CA ASN A 258 16.23 -9.24 0.16
C ASN A 258 15.87 -10.35 1.15
N HIS A 259 14.75 -11.02 0.90
CA HIS A 259 14.27 -12.14 1.70
C HIS A 259 14.27 -13.45 0.89
N GLY A 260 14.54 -14.58 1.55
CA GLY A 260 14.38 -15.92 0.95
C GLY A 260 12.96 -16.48 1.09
N ARG A 261 11.95 -15.62 1.29
CA ARG A 261 10.57 -16.08 1.48
C ARG A 261 10.05 -16.72 0.19
N PRO A 262 9.29 -17.83 0.28
CA PRO A 262 8.73 -18.48 -0.89
C PRO A 262 7.73 -17.55 -1.60
N VAL A 263 7.54 -17.77 -2.90
CA VAL A 263 6.51 -17.07 -3.68
C VAL A 263 5.15 -17.38 -3.06
N GLY A 264 4.50 -16.35 -2.50
CA GLY A 264 3.25 -16.51 -1.76
C GLY A 264 2.00 -16.63 -2.65
N GLU A 265 2.11 -16.19 -3.90
CA GLU A 265 1.01 -16.16 -4.86
C GLU A 265 1.34 -17.07 -6.06
N ALA A 266 0.43 -17.97 -6.42
CA ALA A 266 0.58 -18.87 -7.58
C ALA A 266 0.19 -18.19 -8.92
N VAL A 267 0.15 -16.85 -8.94
CA VAL A 267 -0.36 -16.04 -10.06
C VAL A 267 0.45 -14.75 -10.19
N ILE A 268 0.91 -14.40 -11.40
CA ILE A 268 1.68 -13.17 -11.70
C ILE A 268 1.13 -12.54 -12.98
N LEU A 269 1.18 -11.20 -13.11
CA LEU A 269 0.82 -10.50 -14.35
C LEU A 269 1.75 -10.88 -15.52
N LYS A 270 1.18 -11.11 -16.70
CA LYS A 270 1.93 -11.44 -17.93
C LYS A 270 2.94 -10.32 -18.28
N SER A 271 2.55 -9.05 -18.08
CA SER A 271 3.43 -7.88 -18.26
C SER A 271 4.65 -7.91 -17.33
N ARG A 272 4.46 -8.34 -16.08
CA ARG A 272 5.52 -8.49 -15.09
C ARG A 272 6.53 -9.58 -15.48
N LEU A 273 6.05 -10.75 -15.89
CA LEU A 273 6.92 -11.84 -16.35
C LEU A 273 7.76 -11.42 -17.55
N ARG A 274 7.12 -10.78 -18.54
CA ARG A 274 7.80 -10.27 -19.72
C ARG A 274 8.87 -9.24 -19.37
N HIS A 275 8.55 -8.28 -18.51
CA HIS A 275 9.52 -7.30 -18.04
C HIS A 275 10.71 -7.94 -17.34
N ASP A 276 10.47 -8.79 -16.36
CA ASP A 276 11.57 -9.31 -15.55
C ASP A 276 12.46 -10.21 -16.43
N ALA A 277 11.90 -10.99 -17.36
CA ALA A 277 12.68 -11.80 -18.28
C ALA A 277 13.61 -10.93 -19.13
N GLU A 278 13.09 -9.86 -19.71
CA GLU A 278 13.88 -8.93 -20.52
C GLU A 278 14.91 -8.15 -19.69
N GLN A 279 14.59 -7.79 -18.43
CA GLN A 279 15.54 -7.18 -17.52
C GLN A 279 16.71 -8.13 -17.22
N ILE A 280 16.41 -9.39 -16.97
CA ILE A 280 17.45 -10.41 -16.72
C ILE A 280 18.34 -10.59 -17.94
N ASP A 281 17.77 -10.67 -19.14
CA ASP A 281 18.54 -10.71 -20.39
C ASP A 281 19.43 -9.47 -20.56
N TYR A 282 18.92 -8.30 -20.20
CA TYR A 282 19.68 -7.05 -20.22
C TYR A 282 20.88 -7.09 -19.27
N LEU A 283 20.69 -7.62 -18.05
CA LEU A 283 21.76 -7.74 -17.06
C LEU A 283 22.81 -8.78 -17.42
N GLU A 284 22.41 -9.94 -17.95
CA GLU A 284 23.36 -10.97 -18.39
C GLU A 284 24.24 -10.48 -19.54
N LYS A 285 23.66 -9.79 -20.54
CA LYS A 285 24.42 -9.19 -21.65
C LYS A 285 25.47 -8.19 -21.20
N ARG A 286 25.31 -7.62 -20.01
CA ARG A 286 26.22 -6.63 -19.42
C ARG A 286 27.05 -7.20 -18.27
N GLU A 287 26.98 -8.51 -18.04
CA GLU A 287 27.72 -9.20 -16.98
C GLU A 287 27.39 -8.68 -15.56
N LEU A 288 26.18 -8.15 -15.37
CA LEU A 288 25.71 -7.58 -14.10
C LEU A 288 24.90 -8.56 -13.25
N LEU A 289 24.46 -9.68 -13.84
CA LEU A 289 23.75 -10.74 -13.14
C LEU A 289 24.72 -11.76 -12.55
N LYS A 290 24.62 -12.03 -11.25
CA LYS A 290 25.45 -13.04 -10.58
C LYS A 290 25.09 -14.46 -11.06
N PRO A 291 26.08 -15.38 -11.21
CA PRO A 291 25.84 -16.74 -11.68
C PRO A 291 24.84 -17.56 -10.85
N GLU A 292 24.73 -17.27 -9.54
CA GLU A 292 23.77 -17.92 -8.64
C GLU A 292 22.30 -17.72 -9.04
N HIS A 293 22.00 -16.73 -9.87
CA HIS A 293 20.65 -16.44 -10.37
C HIS A 293 20.32 -17.08 -11.73
N ALA A 294 21.24 -17.86 -12.32
CA ALA A 294 21.03 -18.47 -13.64
C ALA A 294 19.79 -19.39 -13.70
N GLY A 295 19.52 -20.14 -12.61
CA GLY A 295 18.32 -20.98 -12.53
C GLY A 295 17.02 -20.18 -12.55
N TYR A 296 16.99 -19.04 -11.86
CA TYR A 296 15.87 -18.10 -11.89
C TYR A 296 15.68 -17.50 -13.28
N ALA A 297 16.77 -17.07 -13.92
CA ALA A 297 16.75 -16.53 -15.28
C ALA A 297 16.13 -17.51 -16.28
N ALA A 298 16.55 -18.78 -16.24
CA ALA A 298 16.01 -19.83 -17.09
C ALA A 298 14.50 -20.06 -16.84
N ALA A 299 14.09 -20.15 -15.57
CA ALA A 299 12.68 -20.33 -15.21
C ALA A 299 11.80 -19.17 -15.72
N LEU A 300 12.27 -17.94 -15.53
CA LEU A 300 11.57 -16.73 -15.91
C LEU A 300 11.41 -16.60 -17.44
N ARG A 301 12.43 -16.96 -18.22
CA ARG A 301 12.33 -17.02 -19.69
C ARG A 301 11.27 -18.01 -20.16
N GLY A 302 11.27 -19.22 -19.59
CA GLY A 302 10.26 -20.24 -19.89
C GLY A 302 8.85 -19.73 -19.62
N LEU A 303 8.65 -19.09 -18.46
CA LEU A 303 7.36 -18.50 -18.10
C LEU A 303 6.96 -17.32 -19.01
N ALA A 304 7.91 -16.48 -19.41
CA ALA A 304 7.64 -15.37 -20.33
C ALA A 304 7.27 -15.85 -21.74
N VAL A 305 7.87 -16.96 -22.22
CA VAL A 305 7.43 -17.61 -23.47
C VAL A 305 5.99 -18.09 -23.33
N ARG A 306 5.68 -18.85 -22.27
CA ARG A 306 4.31 -19.34 -22.03
C ARG A 306 3.31 -18.20 -21.89
N ALA A 307 3.66 -17.12 -21.20
CA ALA A 307 2.80 -15.94 -21.06
C ALA A 307 2.46 -15.27 -22.40
N ARG A 308 3.35 -15.35 -23.40
CA ARG A 308 3.12 -14.83 -24.76
C ARG A 308 2.27 -15.78 -25.61
N GLU A 309 2.45 -17.09 -25.43
CA GLU A 309 1.70 -18.12 -26.17
C GLU A 309 0.29 -18.33 -25.59
N ASP A 310 0.08 -17.95 -24.34
CA ASP A 310 -1.22 -17.98 -23.69
C ASP A 310 -2.15 -16.92 -24.28
N VAL A 311 -2.92 -17.36 -25.29
CA VAL A 311 -3.95 -16.60 -26.01
C VAL A 311 -5.16 -16.25 -25.16
N ASP A 312 -5.23 -16.70 -23.89
CA ASP A 312 -6.28 -16.25 -22.99
C ASP A 312 -6.20 -14.74 -22.75
N THR A 313 -7.35 -14.10 -22.82
CA THR A 313 -7.59 -12.69 -22.48
C THR A 313 -7.27 -12.36 -21.01
N VAL A 314 -7.12 -13.36 -20.15
CA VAL A 314 -6.69 -13.18 -18.77
C VAL A 314 -5.27 -12.59 -18.72
N LYS A 315 -5.13 -11.45 -18.03
CA LYS A 315 -3.86 -10.70 -17.89
C LYS A 315 -2.83 -11.39 -16.99
N ARG A 316 -3.23 -12.46 -16.31
CA ARG A 316 -2.46 -13.17 -15.28
C ARG A 316 -2.17 -14.58 -15.74
N LEU A 317 -0.99 -15.09 -15.36
CA LEU A 317 -0.58 -16.47 -15.60
C LEU A 317 -0.48 -17.20 -14.25
N SER A 318 -1.14 -18.34 -14.15
CA SER A 318 -1.00 -19.26 -13.02
C SER A 318 0.20 -20.19 -13.22
N PHE A 319 0.81 -20.62 -12.12
CA PHE A 319 1.95 -21.53 -12.17
C PHE A 319 1.88 -22.63 -11.10
N GLY A 320 2.50 -23.77 -11.42
CA GLY A 320 2.52 -24.97 -10.58
C GLY A 320 3.65 -24.95 -9.54
N GLN A 321 3.63 -25.91 -8.62
CA GLN A 321 4.61 -26.02 -7.52
C GLN A 321 6.07 -26.06 -7.99
N ALA A 322 6.36 -26.72 -9.11
CA ALA A 322 7.71 -26.81 -9.67
C ALA A 322 8.25 -25.44 -10.10
N GLU A 323 7.40 -24.62 -10.71
CA GLU A 323 7.75 -23.28 -11.19
C GLU A 323 7.91 -22.31 -10.03
N MET A 324 7.03 -22.41 -9.02
CA MET A 324 7.18 -21.67 -7.76
C MET A 324 8.53 -21.99 -7.11
N THR A 325 8.92 -23.26 -7.10
CA THR A 325 10.19 -23.71 -6.53
C THR A 325 11.38 -23.16 -7.33
N ALA A 326 11.29 -23.11 -8.66
CA ALA A 326 12.34 -22.57 -9.51
C ALA A 326 12.48 -21.04 -9.40
N LEU A 327 11.37 -20.33 -9.19
CA LEU A 327 11.37 -18.87 -9.00
C LEU A 327 11.81 -18.43 -7.60
N ALA A 328 11.46 -19.22 -6.57
CA ALA A 328 11.61 -18.86 -5.16
C ALA A 328 12.99 -18.30 -4.74
N PRO A 329 14.15 -18.77 -5.26
CA PRO A 329 15.45 -18.26 -4.80
C PRO A 329 15.68 -16.76 -5.04
N SER A 330 15.04 -16.20 -6.08
CA SER A 330 15.33 -14.86 -6.60
C SER A 330 14.07 -14.00 -6.84
N PHE A 331 12.88 -14.60 -6.83
CA PHE A 331 11.64 -13.88 -7.08
C PHE A 331 11.44 -12.73 -6.07
N ASN A 332 11.09 -11.56 -6.62
CA ASN A 332 10.91 -10.32 -5.87
C ASN A 332 12.15 -9.81 -5.10
N ARG A 333 13.34 -10.39 -5.31
CA ARG A 333 14.60 -9.92 -4.72
C ARG A 333 15.27 -8.84 -5.55
N ILE A 334 16.07 -8.01 -4.91
CA ILE A 334 17.01 -7.12 -5.58
C ILE A 334 18.27 -7.97 -5.89
N LEU A 335 18.48 -8.26 -7.17
CA LEU A 335 19.60 -9.07 -7.68
C LEU A 335 20.79 -8.19 -8.10
N HIS A 336 20.47 -7.03 -8.67
CA HIS A 336 21.42 -5.98 -9.04
C HIS A 336 20.87 -4.62 -8.65
N TYR A 337 21.75 -3.75 -8.16
CA TYR A 337 21.46 -2.39 -7.72
C TYR A 337 22.59 -1.50 -8.21
N ALA A 338 22.31 -0.64 -9.18
CA ALA A 338 23.30 0.28 -9.74
C ALA A 338 23.52 1.49 -8.82
N ASP A 339 24.70 2.10 -8.89
CA ASP A 339 25.11 3.12 -7.91
C ASP A 339 24.26 4.40 -7.97
N GLY A 340 23.95 4.91 -9.18
CA GLY A 340 23.25 6.18 -9.37
C GLY A 340 23.87 7.34 -8.57
N PRO A 341 25.17 7.64 -8.75
CA PRO A 341 25.91 8.56 -7.89
C PRO A 341 25.44 10.00 -8.02
N ALA A 342 25.49 10.75 -6.93
CA ALA A 342 25.33 12.20 -6.95
C ALA A 342 26.44 12.84 -7.79
N LEU A 343 26.11 13.92 -8.50
CA LEU A 343 27.01 14.61 -9.39
C LEU A 343 27.59 15.86 -8.72
N PRO A 344 28.91 16.06 -8.75
CA PRO A 344 29.55 17.21 -8.09
C PRO A 344 29.16 18.57 -8.70
N ASN A 345 28.78 18.59 -9.98
CA ASN A 345 28.41 19.81 -10.71
C ASN A 345 26.89 20.08 -10.71
N GLY A 346 26.13 19.31 -9.94
CA GLY A 346 24.68 19.37 -9.91
C GLY A 346 24.00 18.46 -10.93
N ALA A 347 22.75 18.11 -10.65
CA ALA A 347 21.95 17.23 -11.49
C ALA A 347 21.04 18.01 -12.45
N LEU A 348 20.57 19.19 -12.06
CA LEU A 348 19.75 20.06 -12.92
C LEU A 348 20.60 20.72 -14.01
N ASN A 349 19.99 20.95 -15.18
CA ASN A 349 20.64 21.64 -16.28
C ASN A 349 20.96 23.10 -15.89
N PRO A 350 22.24 23.52 -15.94
CA PRO A 350 22.63 24.88 -15.54
C PRO A 350 22.08 25.98 -16.46
N ALA A 351 21.60 25.64 -17.66
CA ALA A 351 21.04 26.58 -18.63
C ALA A 351 19.57 26.94 -18.40
N LEU A 352 18.91 26.38 -17.37
CA LEU A 352 17.51 26.66 -17.06
C LEU A 352 17.31 28.13 -16.65
N ASP A 353 16.44 28.83 -17.37
CA ASP A 353 16.01 30.19 -17.02
C ASP A 353 15.00 30.15 -15.87
N VAL A 354 15.53 30.08 -14.65
CA VAL A 354 14.74 29.97 -13.42
C VAL A 354 13.70 31.09 -13.28
N PRO A 355 14.05 32.40 -13.41
CA PRO A 355 13.06 33.48 -13.30
C PRO A 355 11.92 33.35 -14.31
N ALA A 356 12.21 33.00 -15.56
CA ALA A 356 11.17 32.82 -16.57
C ALA A 356 10.28 31.59 -16.28
N ILE A 357 10.89 30.48 -15.84
CA ILE A 357 10.17 29.27 -15.45
C ILE A 357 9.18 29.55 -14.31
N GLU A 358 9.63 30.19 -13.22
CA GLU A 358 8.78 30.51 -12.08
C GLU A 358 7.69 31.52 -12.46
N ALA A 359 8.00 32.51 -13.29
CA ALA A 359 7.01 33.47 -13.78
C ALA A 359 5.90 32.78 -14.60
N ARG A 360 6.24 31.83 -15.47
CA ARG A 360 5.25 31.04 -16.23
C ARG A 360 4.40 30.16 -15.32
N TYR A 361 5.00 29.51 -14.33
CA TYR A 361 4.27 28.68 -13.37
C TYR A 361 3.18 29.49 -12.66
N HIS A 362 3.51 30.67 -12.13
CA HIS A 362 2.54 31.52 -11.43
C HIS A 362 1.55 32.26 -12.33
N ALA A 363 1.85 32.42 -13.62
CA ALA A 363 0.92 32.98 -14.60
C ALA A 363 -0.13 31.94 -15.06
N SER A 364 0.15 30.65 -14.89
CA SER A 364 -0.76 29.54 -15.22
C SER A 364 -1.83 29.38 -14.13
N ARG A 365 -3.10 29.25 -14.53
CA ARG A 365 -4.25 29.06 -13.62
C ARG A 365 -5.19 27.98 -14.16
N PRO A 366 -5.26 26.78 -13.54
CA PRO A 366 -4.42 26.32 -12.44
C PRO A 366 -2.96 26.11 -12.88
N GLU A 367 -2.05 25.99 -11.93
CA GLU A 367 -0.61 25.92 -12.19
C GLU A 367 -0.26 24.62 -12.93
N ILE A 368 -0.07 24.71 -14.25
CA ILE A 368 0.43 23.63 -15.11
C ILE A 368 1.56 24.20 -15.96
N LEU A 369 2.75 23.60 -15.88
CA LEU A 369 3.95 24.01 -16.60
C LEU A 369 4.69 22.77 -17.11
N HIS A 370 5.32 22.88 -18.28
CA HIS A 370 6.40 21.95 -18.65
C HIS A 370 7.74 22.67 -18.81
N VAL A 371 8.81 21.95 -18.55
CA VAL A 371 10.21 22.40 -18.65
C VAL A 371 10.97 21.37 -19.47
N ASP A 372 11.55 21.80 -20.58
CA ASP A 372 12.42 20.98 -21.40
C ASP A 372 13.85 20.98 -20.87
N ASP A 373 14.56 19.89 -21.12
CA ASP A 373 15.97 19.70 -20.75
C ASP A 373 16.23 19.93 -19.25
N LEU A 374 15.37 19.36 -18.39
CA LEU A 374 15.40 19.56 -16.94
C LEU A 374 16.74 19.13 -16.31
N LEU A 375 17.21 17.93 -16.64
CA LEU A 375 18.45 17.36 -16.10
C LEU A 375 19.63 17.68 -17.01
N SER A 376 20.83 17.74 -16.44
CA SER A 376 22.06 17.67 -17.22
C SER A 376 22.13 16.34 -17.99
N ALA A 377 22.87 16.30 -19.10
CA ALA A 377 23.02 15.07 -19.89
C ALA A 377 23.61 13.91 -19.06
N GLU A 378 24.59 14.22 -18.19
CA GLU A 378 25.19 13.24 -17.28
C GLU A 378 24.19 12.70 -16.26
N ALA A 379 23.34 13.56 -15.69
CA ALA A 379 22.29 13.13 -14.75
C ALA A 379 21.23 12.28 -15.43
N LEU A 380 20.79 12.67 -16.64
CA LEU A 380 19.84 11.92 -17.44
C LEU A 380 20.35 10.50 -17.75
N ASP A 381 21.61 10.39 -18.21
CA ASP A 381 22.24 9.11 -18.53
C ASP A 381 22.44 8.24 -17.29
N SER A 382 22.90 8.83 -16.19
CA SER A 382 23.12 8.14 -14.92
C SER A 382 21.80 7.60 -14.32
N LEU A 383 20.75 8.43 -14.29
CA LEU A 383 19.44 8.03 -13.78
C LEU A 383 18.77 6.98 -14.68
N ARG A 384 18.92 7.12 -16.00
CA ARG A 384 18.45 6.11 -16.96
C ARG A 384 19.16 4.78 -16.74
N ARG A 385 20.48 4.78 -16.61
CA ARG A 385 21.28 3.60 -16.32
C ARG A 385 20.80 2.93 -15.03
N PHE A 386 20.64 3.71 -13.97
CA PHE A 386 20.11 3.22 -12.69
C PHE A 386 18.77 2.51 -12.85
N CYS A 387 17.83 3.08 -13.61
CA CYS A 387 16.49 2.51 -13.83
C CYS A 387 16.48 1.25 -14.72
N LEU A 388 17.44 1.12 -15.65
CA LEU A 388 17.57 -0.06 -16.51
C LEU A 388 18.27 -1.21 -15.80
N GLU A 389 19.32 -0.94 -15.05
CA GLU A 389 20.14 -1.96 -14.39
C GLU A 389 19.53 -2.42 -13.06
N SER A 390 18.92 -1.52 -12.28
CA SER A 390 18.45 -1.89 -10.94
C SER A 390 17.19 -2.75 -11.00
N THR A 391 17.24 -3.89 -10.32
CA THR A 391 16.12 -4.84 -10.17
C THR A 391 15.13 -4.37 -9.09
N ILE A 392 14.68 -3.12 -9.18
CA ILE A 392 13.91 -2.37 -8.16
C ILE A 392 12.43 -2.23 -8.51
N TRP A 393 12.03 -2.68 -9.69
CA TRP A 393 10.64 -2.75 -10.11
C TRP A 393 10.00 -3.87 -9.28
N LYS A 394 9.08 -3.56 -8.36
CA LYS A 394 8.50 -4.53 -7.42
C LYS A 394 6.98 -4.49 -7.32
N LYS A 395 6.35 -3.47 -7.90
CA LYS A 395 4.90 -3.27 -7.85
C LYS A 395 4.30 -3.35 -9.24
N ASP A 396 3.51 -4.36 -9.55
CA ASP A 396 2.87 -4.55 -10.84
C ASP A 396 1.40 -4.12 -10.84
N TYR A 397 0.93 -3.65 -12.00
CA TYR A 397 -0.40 -3.09 -12.16
C TYR A 397 -1.11 -3.68 -13.37
N GLU A 398 -2.43 -3.85 -13.27
CA GLU A 398 -3.24 -4.52 -14.30
C GLU A 398 -3.26 -3.80 -15.66
N ASN A 399 -2.91 -2.52 -15.70
CA ASN A 399 -2.77 -1.75 -16.94
C ASN A 399 -1.38 -1.90 -17.59
N GLY A 400 -0.54 -2.82 -17.10
CA GLY A 400 0.71 -3.20 -17.78
C GLY A 400 1.95 -2.45 -17.34
N TYR A 401 1.84 -1.46 -16.47
CA TYR A 401 3.01 -0.78 -15.93
C TYR A 401 3.46 -1.41 -14.62
N ILE A 402 4.69 -1.07 -14.25
CA ILE A 402 5.41 -1.65 -13.12
C ILE A 402 6.14 -0.51 -12.42
N GLY A 403 6.10 -0.52 -11.10
CA GLY A 403 6.59 0.54 -10.25
C GLY A 403 7.77 0.16 -9.40
N ALA A 404 8.59 1.18 -9.15
CA ALA A 404 9.62 1.22 -8.14
C ALA A 404 9.32 2.40 -7.20
N MET A 405 9.22 2.14 -5.90
CA MET A 405 8.90 3.15 -4.89
C MET A 405 10.18 3.56 -4.14
N LEU A 406 10.24 4.81 -3.65
CA LEU A 406 11.43 5.36 -2.97
C LEU A 406 12.01 4.43 -1.89
N GLY A 407 11.17 3.95 -0.96
CA GLY A 407 11.57 3.04 0.13
C GLY A 407 11.71 1.55 -0.25
N GLU A 408 11.39 1.19 -1.50
CA GLU A 408 11.40 -0.19 -2.03
C GLU A 408 12.54 -0.41 -3.04
N GLY A 409 13.45 0.56 -3.15
CA GLY A 409 14.68 0.44 -3.93
C GLY A 409 14.87 1.52 -4.98
N PHE A 410 13.92 2.44 -5.16
CA PHE A 410 14.09 3.53 -6.14
C PHE A 410 15.08 4.62 -5.68
N ALA A 411 15.37 4.73 -4.38
CA ALA A 411 16.30 5.73 -3.87
C ALA A 411 17.76 5.50 -4.31
N CYS A 412 18.36 6.45 -5.02
CA CYS A 412 19.81 6.53 -5.24
C CYS A 412 20.31 7.95 -4.91
N PRO A 413 21.62 8.15 -4.66
CA PRO A 413 22.17 9.47 -4.35
C PRO A 413 21.78 10.56 -5.37
N LEU A 414 21.81 10.25 -6.66
CA LEU A 414 21.39 11.16 -7.72
C LEU A 414 19.91 11.56 -7.61
N LEU A 415 19.01 10.62 -7.34
CA LEU A 415 17.58 10.90 -7.23
C LEU A 415 17.30 11.85 -6.06
N LEU A 416 17.97 11.61 -4.91
CA LEU A 416 17.83 12.47 -3.74
C LEU A 416 18.42 13.87 -3.99
N GLN A 417 19.55 13.95 -4.69
CA GLN A 417 20.12 15.23 -5.13
C GLN A 417 19.15 15.99 -6.05
N ILE A 418 18.59 15.35 -7.08
CA ILE A 418 17.60 15.97 -7.97
C ILE A 418 16.43 16.55 -7.15
N SER A 419 15.96 15.80 -6.14
CA SER A 419 14.83 16.25 -5.34
C SER A 419 15.10 17.53 -4.54
N GLU A 420 16.28 17.66 -3.93
CA GLU A 420 16.63 18.88 -3.19
C GLU A 420 17.05 20.02 -4.11
N GLU A 421 17.74 19.75 -5.21
CA GLU A 421 18.08 20.78 -6.19
C GLU A 421 16.82 21.42 -6.80
N LEU A 422 15.78 20.66 -7.11
CA LEU A 422 14.50 21.21 -7.59
C LEU A 422 13.93 22.24 -6.60
N ARG A 423 13.85 21.86 -5.32
CA ARG A 423 13.33 22.74 -4.28
C ARG A 423 14.19 24.00 -4.09
N GLN A 424 15.51 23.84 -4.07
CA GLN A 424 16.45 24.95 -3.86
C GLN A 424 16.49 25.90 -5.07
N ARG A 425 16.39 25.35 -6.30
CA ARG A 425 16.52 26.14 -7.54
C ARG A 425 15.23 26.84 -7.94
N PHE A 426 14.06 26.32 -7.55
CA PHE A 426 12.76 26.92 -7.82
C PHE A 426 11.99 27.28 -6.53
N PRO A 427 12.54 28.15 -5.67
CA PRO A 427 11.96 28.45 -4.36
C PRO A 427 10.56 29.06 -4.43
N ARG A 428 10.15 29.70 -5.54
CA ARG A 428 8.80 30.26 -5.69
C ARG A 428 7.76 29.20 -6.06
N ILE A 429 8.19 28.08 -6.64
CA ILE A 429 7.33 26.92 -6.91
C ILE A 429 7.20 26.04 -5.67
N PHE A 430 8.32 25.66 -5.06
CA PHE A 430 8.32 24.68 -3.98
C PHE A 430 8.22 25.31 -2.58
N GLY A 431 8.65 26.56 -2.39
CA GLY A 431 8.64 27.22 -1.09
C GLY A 431 9.28 26.37 0.01
N HIS A 432 8.49 26.06 1.05
CA HIS A 432 8.90 25.20 2.16
C HIS A 432 8.56 23.72 1.96
N HIS A 433 7.89 23.36 0.85
CA HIS A 433 7.49 21.98 0.59
C HIS A 433 8.72 21.09 0.41
N ARG A 434 8.80 20.04 1.23
CA ARG A 434 9.79 18.97 1.14
C ARG A 434 9.23 17.82 0.32
N MET A 435 10.11 17.05 -0.34
CA MET A 435 9.68 15.83 -1.02
C MET A 435 9.12 14.83 0.00
N THR A 436 7.91 14.36 -0.23
CA THR A 436 7.22 13.40 0.65
C THR A 436 7.20 12.01 0.04
N GLN A 437 7.14 11.92 -1.30
CA GLN A 437 7.06 10.67 -2.05
C GLN A 437 7.81 10.78 -3.37
N ALA A 438 8.35 9.66 -3.82
CA ALA A 438 8.84 9.51 -5.19
C ALA A 438 8.66 8.07 -5.66
N TRP A 439 8.41 7.92 -6.94
CA TRP A 439 8.35 6.62 -7.61
C TRP A 439 8.73 6.75 -9.07
N SER A 440 8.95 5.60 -9.68
CA SER A 440 9.10 5.50 -11.12
C SER A 440 8.19 4.41 -11.66
N PHE A 441 7.63 4.66 -12.85
CA PHE A 441 6.84 3.67 -13.58
C PHE A 441 7.48 3.38 -14.94
N LYS A 442 7.69 2.09 -15.20
CA LYS A 442 8.06 1.57 -16.51
C LYS A 442 6.83 0.92 -17.13
N HIS A 443 6.51 1.34 -18.35
CA HIS A 443 5.25 1.00 -18.99
C HIS A 443 5.42 -0.10 -20.04
N ASP A 444 4.38 -0.92 -20.18
CA ASP A 444 4.18 -1.73 -21.36
C ASP A 444 4.07 -0.85 -22.61
N SER A 445 4.69 -1.24 -23.72
CA SER A 445 4.78 -0.39 -24.91
C SER A 445 3.44 -0.12 -25.61
N LEU A 446 2.41 -0.95 -25.36
CA LEU A 446 1.10 -0.88 -26.02
C LEU A 446 -0.09 -0.65 -25.08
N LEU A 447 0.12 -0.56 -23.76
CA LEU A 447 -0.98 -0.41 -22.80
C LEU A 447 -1.17 1.05 -22.35
N ARG A 448 -2.34 1.34 -21.77
CA ARG A 448 -2.84 2.71 -21.52
C ARG A 448 -2.13 3.47 -20.38
N GLY A 449 -1.23 2.82 -19.62
CA GLY A 449 -0.56 3.44 -18.48
C GLY A 449 -1.47 3.73 -17.27
N LEU A 450 -1.18 4.80 -16.52
CA LEU A 450 -2.02 5.23 -15.39
C LEU A 450 -3.33 5.83 -15.89
N ASN A 451 -4.42 5.40 -15.28
CA ASN A 451 -5.74 6.01 -15.48
C ASN A 451 -5.82 7.36 -14.76
N ILE A 452 -6.87 8.11 -15.06
CA ILE A 452 -7.18 9.37 -14.40
C ILE A 452 -7.25 9.27 -12.87
N HIS A 453 -6.48 10.14 -12.21
CA HIS A 453 -6.39 10.27 -10.76
C HIS A 453 -5.88 11.66 -10.38
N ALA A 454 -5.88 11.96 -9.08
CA ALA A 454 -5.14 13.07 -8.50
C ALA A 454 -4.27 12.56 -7.34
N ASP A 455 -3.28 13.36 -6.93
CA ASP A 455 -2.31 13.00 -5.89
C ASP A 455 -2.42 13.94 -4.67
N ALA A 456 -2.17 13.40 -3.48
CA ALA A 456 -2.30 14.16 -2.22
C ALA A 456 -1.03 14.92 -1.83
N ALA A 457 -0.66 15.94 -2.60
CA ALA A 457 0.50 16.80 -2.33
C ALA A 457 0.24 18.26 -2.72
N ALA A 458 1.22 19.15 -2.57
CA ALA A 458 1.11 20.52 -3.04
C ALA A 458 1.60 20.64 -4.49
N VAL A 459 2.79 20.11 -4.77
CA VAL A 459 3.41 20.16 -6.11
C VAL A 459 3.74 18.76 -6.59
N ASN A 460 3.37 18.48 -7.83
CA ASN A 460 3.69 17.25 -8.53
C ASN A 460 4.72 17.53 -9.64
N VAL A 461 5.80 16.76 -9.65
CA VAL A 461 6.84 16.81 -10.68
C VAL A 461 6.91 15.45 -11.36
N ASN A 462 6.54 15.43 -12.64
CA ASN A 462 6.72 14.28 -13.52
C ASN A 462 7.84 14.58 -14.51
N PHE A 463 8.70 13.61 -14.84
CA PHE A 463 9.63 13.74 -15.96
C PHE A 463 9.99 12.40 -16.59
N TRP A 464 10.52 12.45 -17.81
CA TRP A 464 10.75 11.26 -18.64
C TRP A 464 12.21 11.09 -19.02
N ILE A 465 12.67 9.83 -18.99
CA ILE A 465 14.09 9.51 -19.21
C ILE A 465 14.33 8.52 -20.36
N THR A 466 13.28 8.12 -21.08
CA THR A 466 13.42 7.24 -22.25
C THR A 466 13.81 8.08 -23.49
N PRO A 467 14.72 7.62 -24.36
CA PRO A 467 15.08 8.35 -25.56
C PRO A 467 13.89 8.63 -26.47
N ASP A 468 13.91 9.78 -27.15
CA ASP A 468 12.81 10.23 -28.02
C ASP A 468 12.54 9.23 -29.17
N GLU A 469 13.59 8.59 -29.70
CA GLU A 469 13.49 7.59 -30.78
C GLU A 469 12.75 6.30 -30.36
N ALA A 470 12.49 6.12 -29.07
CA ALA A 470 11.65 5.04 -28.58
C ALA A 470 10.15 5.35 -28.78
N ASN A 471 9.76 6.61 -28.82
CA ASN A 471 8.38 7.02 -29.05
C ASN A 471 8.07 7.00 -30.55
N LEU A 472 7.11 6.16 -30.94
CA LEU A 472 6.65 5.99 -32.31
C LEU A 472 5.61 7.04 -32.73
N ASP A 473 5.11 7.83 -31.78
CA ASP A 473 4.19 8.94 -32.02
C ASP A 473 4.60 10.17 -31.19
N PRO A 474 5.35 11.12 -31.77
CA PRO A 474 5.84 12.31 -31.08
C PRO A 474 4.75 13.21 -30.50
N GLN A 475 3.48 13.01 -30.88
CA GLN A 475 2.34 13.79 -30.36
C GLN A 475 1.68 13.15 -29.13
N SER A 476 2.09 11.93 -28.73
CA SER A 476 1.51 11.21 -27.59
C SER A 476 2.57 10.76 -26.58
N GLY A 477 2.18 9.86 -25.66
CA GLY A 477 3.08 9.26 -24.67
C GLY A 477 3.37 10.12 -23.44
N GLY A 478 2.83 11.34 -23.37
CA GLY A 478 3.12 12.29 -22.31
C GLY A 478 2.15 12.21 -21.15
N LEU A 479 1.54 13.34 -20.79
CA LEU A 479 0.56 13.46 -19.71
C LEU A 479 -0.61 14.34 -20.15
N GLU A 480 -1.82 13.99 -19.74
CA GLU A 480 -2.99 14.87 -19.81
C GLU A 480 -3.32 15.36 -18.39
N VAL A 481 -3.43 16.68 -18.21
CA VAL A 481 -3.75 17.30 -16.91
C VAL A 481 -4.99 18.16 -17.08
N TRP A 482 -6.02 17.93 -16.28
CA TRP A 482 -7.25 18.69 -16.30
C TRP A 482 -7.17 19.91 -15.40
N ASP A 483 -7.82 21.00 -15.79
CA ASP A 483 -7.88 22.26 -15.05
C ASP A 483 -8.77 22.23 -13.79
N LYS A 484 -9.10 21.03 -13.29
CA LYS A 484 -9.93 20.82 -12.11
C LYS A 484 -9.21 20.01 -11.06
N GLU A 485 -9.22 20.55 -9.85
CA GLU A 485 -8.80 19.85 -8.65
C GLU A 485 -9.81 18.75 -8.30
N ALA A 486 -9.33 17.68 -7.67
CA ALA A 486 -10.17 16.75 -6.96
C ALA A 486 -11.01 17.52 -5.91
N PRO A 487 -12.33 17.27 -5.81
CA PRO A 487 -13.15 17.92 -4.79
C PRO A 487 -12.59 17.70 -3.38
N ARG A 488 -12.75 18.69 -2.50
CA ARG A 488 -12.19 18.66 -1.14
C ARG A 488 -12.90 17.63 -0.27
N GLU A 489 -14.18 17.40 -0.53
CA GLU A 489 -14.99 16.39 0.15
C GLU A 489 -14.72 14.96 -0.34
N TRP A 490 -13.94 14.79 -1.43
CA TRP A 490 -13.55 13.47 -1.92
C TRP A 490 -12.33 12.97 -1.16
N ASN A 491 -12.42 11.75 -0.65
CA ASN A 491 -11.30 11.06 -0.03
C ASN A 491 -10.37 10.43 -1.08
N PHE A 492 -9.19 9.99 -0.65
CA PHE A 492 -8.15 9.43 -1.54
C PHE A 492 -8.65 8.33 -2.48
N LYS A 493 -9.52 7.42 -2.04
CA LYS A 493 -10.04 6.36 -2.92
C LYS A 493 -10.95 6.91 -4.00
N GLU A 494 -11.69 7.99 -3.73
CA GLU A 494 -12.63 8.59 -4.68
C GLU A 494 -11.91 9.24 -5.87
N TYR A 495 -10.72 9.80 -5.66
CA TYR A 495 -9.93 10.42 -6.73
C TYR A 495 -8.68 9.62 -7.16
N ASN A 496 -8.35 8.49 -6.53
CA ASN A 496 -7.14 7.69 -6.85
C ASN A 496 -7.45 6.19 -7.11
N SER A 497 -8.73 5.81 -7.28
CA SER A 497 -9.11 4.43 -7.62
C SER A 497 -9.59 4.30 -9.06
N GLN A 498 -9.07 3.28 -9.77
CA GLN A 498 -9.57 2.90 -11.09
C GLN A 498 -11.08 2.63 -11.12
N LYS A 499 -11.67 2.11 -10.03
CA LYS A 499 -13.12 1.87 -9.94
C LYS A 499 -13.93 3.16 -10.00
N ASN A 500 -13.32 4.29 -9.66
CA ASN A 500 -13.96 5.60 -9.61
C ASN A 500 -13.67 6.46 -10.85
N GLU A 501 -12.97 5.94 -11.87
CA GLU A 501 -12.78 6.65 -13.15
C GLU A 501 -14.09 7.20 -13.75
N PRO A 502 -15.22 6.45 -13.78
CA PRO A 502 -16.48 6.99 -14.29
C PRO A 502 -16.98 8.21 -13.51
N LYS A 503 -16.84 8.20 -12.18
CA LYS A 503 -17.21 9.30 -11.29
C LYS A 503 -16.36 10.54 -11.55
N ILE A 504 -15.06 10.35 -11.76
CA ILE A 504 -14.12 11.43 -12.11
C ILE A 504 -14.50 12.04 -13.47
N ARG A 505 -14.71 11.20 -14.50
CA ARG A 505 -15.06 11.64 -15.85
C ARG A 505 -16.39 12.41 -15.88
N GLU A 506 -17.39 11.95 -15.14
CA GLU A 506 -18.68 12.65 -14.99
C GLU A 506 -18.48 14.04 -14.34
N PHE A 507 -17.68 14.11 -13.28
CA PHE A 507 -17.35 15.39 -12.62
C PHE A 507 -16.67 16.36 -13.60
N LEU A 508 -15.67 15.90 -14.35
CA LEU A 508 -14.95 16.72 -15.33
C LEU A 508 -15.87 17.21 -16.45
N ALA A 509 -16.74 16.34 -16.97
CA ALA A 509 -17.71 16.72 -17.99
C ALA A 509 -18.72 17.75 -17.47
N ARG A 510 -19.28 17.53 -16.27
CA ARG A 510 -20.25 18.44 -15.64
C ARG A 510 -19.66 19.82 -15.32
N THR A 511 -18.37 19.87 -14.97
CA THR A 511 -17.68 21.12 -14.64
C THR A 511 -17.05 21.81 -15.85
N GLY A 512 -17.19 21.25 -17.05
CA GLY A 512 -16.62 21.80 -18.27
C GLY A 512 -15.09 21.84 -18.24
N ALA A 513 -14.46 20.84 -17.61
CA ALA A 513 -13.02 20.76 -17.46
C ALA A 513 -12.29 20.74 -18.80
N GLN A 514 -11.17 21.45 -18.87
CA GLN A 514 -10.28 21.49 -20.03
C GLN A 514 -9.00 20.73 -19.72
N ALA A 515 -8.56 19.90 -20.68
CA ALA A 515 -7.31 19.15 -20.57
C ALA A 515 -6.17 19.94 -21.22
N VAL A 516 -5.07 20.07 -20.49
CA VAL A 516 -3.76 20.47 -21.01
C VAL A 516 -2.97 19.20 -21.31
N ARG A 517 -2.79 18.92 -22.60
CA ARG A 517 -1.99 17.79 -23.06
C ARG A 517 -0.53 18.22 -23.21
N VAL A 518 0.36 17.53 -22.51
CA VAL A 518 1.81 17.70 -22.64
C VAL A 518 2.38 16.45 -23.31
N PRO A 519 2.79 16.50 -24.59
CA PRO A 519 3.31 15.33 -25.28
C PRO A 519 4.68 14.93 -24.71
N TYR A 520 5.01 13.66 -24.90
CA TYR A 520 6.28 13.10 -24.47
C TYR A 520 7.46 13.82 -25.12
N ARG A 521 8.51 14.03 -24.32
CA ARG A 521 9.86 14.33 -24.80
C ARG A 521 10.85 13.85 -23.75
N GLN A 522 11.96 13.25 -24.16
CA GLN A 522 13.05 12.90 -23.25
C GLN A 522 13.51 14.14 -22.50
N ASN A 523 13.73 14.01 -21.20
CA ASN A 523 14.18 15.08 -20.32
C ASN A 523 13.21 16.27 -20.20
N ARG A 524 11.96 16.12 -20.65
CA ARG A 524 10.87 17.04 -20.33
C ARG A 524 10.28 16.70 -18.97
N SER A 525 10.04 17.73 -18.19
CA SER A 525 9.28 17.68 -16.94
C SER A 525 7.94 18.38 -17.06
N VAL A 526 6.95 17.90 -16.32
CA VAL A 526 5.66 18.55 -16.07
C VAL A 526 5.59 18.85 -14.58
N ILE A 527 5.42 20.12 -14.22
CA ILE A 527 5.32 20.62 -12.85
C ILE A 527 3.94 21.25 -12.69
N PHE A 528 3.15 20.77 -11.74
CA PHE A 528 1.76 21.22 -11.59
C PHE A 528 1.23 21.10 -10.16
N ASN A 529 0.11 21.76 -9.89
CA ASN A 529 -0.66 21.58 -8.65
C ASN A 529 -1.13 20.12 -8.55
N SER A 530 -0.69 19.41 -7.50
CA SER A 530 -0.89 17.96 -7.37
C SER A 530 -2.36 17.55 -7.19
N ASP A 531 -3.24 18.48 -6.79
CA ASP A 531 -4.67 18.23 -6.64
C ASP A 531 -5.39 18.10 -7.99
N LEU A 532 -4.76 18.49 -9.10
CA LEU A 532 -5.33 18.39 -10.44
C LEU A 532 -5.45 16.92 -10.90
N PHE A 533 -6.59 16.61 -11.52
CA PHE A 533 -6.75 15.32 -12.18
C PHE A 533 -5.77 15.21 -13.36
N HIS A 534 -5.14 14.06 -13.49
CA HIS A 534 -4.19 13.77 -14.57
C HIS A 534 -4.14 12.29 -14.90
N GLU A 535 -3.70 11.95 -16.11
CA GLU A 535 -3.52 10.58 -16.57
C GLU A 535 -2.38 10.43 -17.59
N THR A 536 -1.89 9.20 -17.74
CA THR A 536 -0.93 8.88 -18.80
C THR A 536 -1.64 8.92 -20.15
N ASP A 537 -1.12 9.71 -21.08
CA ASP A 537 -1.57 9.74 -22.47
C ASP A 537 -1.31 8.38 -23.15
N THR A 538 -1.96 8.14 -24.28
CA THR A 538 -1.79 6.93 -25.10
C THR A 538 -0.30 6.65 -25.35
N LEU A 539 0.13 5.43 -25.05
CA LEU A 539 1.50 5.00 -25.27
C LEU A 539 1.65 4.34 -26.63
N ARG A 540 2.65 4.79 -27.39
CA ARG A 540 3.09 4.16 -28.64
C ARG A 540 4.62 4.12 -28.64
N PHE A 541 5.19 3.22 -27.85
CA PHE A 541 6.64 3.06 -27.78
C PHE A 541 7.08 1.81 -28.54
N ARG A 542 8.34 1.78 -28.98
CA ARG A 542 8.96 0.56 -29.51
C ARG A 542 8.90 -0.55 -28.46
N GLU A 543 8.72 -1.78 -28.93
CA GLU A 543 8.84 -2.96 -28.08
C GLU A 543 10.30 -3.15 -27.64
N GLY A 544 10.49 -3.83 -26.51
CA GLY A 544 11.80 -4.11 -25.93
C GLY A 544 12.13 -3.29 -24.67
N TYR A 545 12.95 -3.88 -23.81
CA TYR A 545 13.21 -3.42 -22.45
C TYR A 545 13.62 -1.94 -22.34
N GLU A 546 14.57 -1.54 -23.18
CA GLU A 546 15.16 -0.20 -23.14
C GLU A 546 14.24 0.87 -23.73
N HIS A 547 13.30 0.47 -24.59
CA HIS A 547 12.39 1.38 -25.27
C HIS A 547 11.10 1.67 -24.49
N ARG A 548 10.88 0.98 -23.37
CA ARG A 548 9.73 1.23 -22.52
C ARG A 548 9.82 2.63 -21.90
N ARG A 549 8.70 3.34 -21.94
CA ARG A 549 8.59 4.66 -21.30
C ARG A 549 8.82 4.52 -19.80
N ILE A 550 9.83 5.24 -19.31
CA ILE A 550 10.11 5.39 -17.88
C ILE A 550 9.72 6.81 -17.49
N ASN A 551 8.78 6.90 -16.57
CA ASN A 551 8.37 8.11 -15.90
C ASN A 551 8.96 8.11 -14.49
N VAL A 552 9.44 9.27 -14.04
CA VAL A 552 9.78 9.53 -12.63
C VAL A 552 8.80 10.57 -12.12
N THR A 553 8.24 10.32 -10.94
CA THR A 553 7.33 11.23 -10.25
C THR A 553 7.89 11.56 -8.87
N MET A 554 7.82 12.83 -8.49
CA MET A 554 8.14 13.34 -7.15
C MET A 554 7.01 14.22 -6.66
N LEU A 555 6.58 14.00 -5.42
CA LEU A 555 5.56 14.79 -4.75
C LEU A 555 6.18 15.64 -3.65
N TYR A 556 5.81 16.91 -3.59
CA TYR A 556 6.30 17.87 -2.60
C TYR A 556 5.16 18.41 -1.75
N GLY A 557 5.40 18.45 -0.44
CA GLY A 557 4.44 18.96 0.53
C GLY A 557 3.22 18.06 0.67
N PHE A 558 2.18 18.64 1.26
CA PHE A 558 0.90 17.99 1.50
C PHE A 558 -0.21 18.79 0.84
N ARG A 559 -1.27 18.10 0.46
CA ARG A 559 -2.52 18.74 0.05
C ARG A 559 -2.97 19.68 1.17
N LEU A 560 -3.19 20.96 0.85
CA LEU A 560 -3.70 21.93 1.82
C LEU A 560 -5.11 21.52 2.24
N GLY A 561 -5.32 21.41 3.55
CA GLY A 561 -6.61 21.05 4.17
C GLY A 561 -7.67 22.13 4.04
#